data_AF-A0A1Y6F0F6-F1
#
_entry.id   AF-A0A1Y6F0F6-F1
#
_cell.length_a   1.000
_cell.length_b   1.000
_cell.length_c   1.000
_cell.angle_alpha   90.00
_cell.angle_beta   90.00
_cell.angle_gamma   90.00
#
_symmetry.space_group_name_H-M   'P 1'
#
loop_
_entity.id
_entity.type
_entity.pdbx_description
1 polymer ?
#
loop_
_entity_poly.entity_id
_entity_poly.type
_entity_poly.pdbx_seq_one_letter_code
_entity_poly.pdbx_strand_id
1 'polypeptide(L)'
;MNDDLSTAGSYVTAGAEFTRDTNYIDDRITAFTTESGRDNEGRLLWPVESDRYRLIVARGCPWANRAVISRRLLGLENAISLGIAGPVHDKRSWSFDLDPDGLDPVLRIPRLQDAFLARFPDYPRGITVPALVEVSSGQVVTNDYPQITIDFALEWTAFHREGAPQLYPEHLRAEIDEINSVVFSDVNNGVYRCGFAGSQKSYERAYRTLFARLDWLTERLSTRRYLVGDTITEADIRLFTTLVRFDAVYHGHFKTNRQKLTEMPVLWAYARDLFQTPGFGDTIDFEQIKQHYYIVHTDLNPTQIVPVGPDATGWLEPSGREVLGGRPFGDGTPPPPPPAAERVPDLV
;
A
#
# COMPACT_ATOMS: atom_id res chain seq x y z
N MET A 1 26.45 16.02 2.40
CA MET A 1 26.02 14.61 2.49
C MET A 1 27.06 13.79 1.76
N ASN A 2 27.44 12.63 2.29
CA ASN A 2 28.39 11.74 1.62
C ASN A 2 27.73 11.25 0.33
N ASP A 3 28.34 11.54 -0.84
CA ASP A 3 27.77 11.26 -2.17
C ASP A 3 27.40 9.77 -2.33
N ASP A 4 28.13 8.90 -1.61
CA ASP A 4 27.95 7.46 -1.57
C ASP A 4 26.59 6.97 -1.03
N LEU A 5 25.82 7.80 -0.31
CA LEU A 5 24.52 7.41 0.26
C LEU A 5 23.31 7.98 -0.49
N SER A 6 23.55 8.75 -1.55
CA SER A 6 22.49 9.33 -2.39
C SER A 6 21.60 8.26 -3.03
N THR A 7 20.32 8.60 -3.24
CA THR A 7 19.38 7.79 -4.05
C THR A 7 19.46 8.13 -5.54
N ALA A 8 20.29 9.10 -5.93
CA ALA A 8 20.48 9.48 -7.32
C ALA A 8 20.98 8.29 -8.18
N GLY A 9 20.40 8.12 -9.37
CA GLY A 9 20.62 7.02 -10.30
C GLY A 9 19.94 5.70 -9.93
N SER A 10 19.13 5.66 -8.85
CA SER A 10 18.53 4.40 -8.37
C SER A 10 17.19 4.06 -9.01
N TYR A 11 16.50 5.02 -9.63
CA TYR A 11 15.13 4.85 -10.09
C TYR A 11 14.97 4.91 -11.60
N VAL A 12 15.75 5.76 -12.28
CA VAL A 12 15.64 5.96 -13.74
C VAL A 12 16.91 5.48 -14.44
N THR A 13 16.77 4.44 -15.26
CA THR A 13 17.83 3.96 -16.14
C THR A 13 17.62 4.49 -17.55
N ALA A 14 18.54 5.32 -18.05
CA ALA A 14 18.44 5.93 -19.36
C ALA A 14 18.24 4.89 -20.48
N GLY A 15 17.22 5.11 -21.32
CA GLY A 15 16.88 4.21 -22.43
C GLY A 15 16.15 2.92 -22.06
N ALA A 16 15.94 2.64 -20.77
CA ALA A 16 15.28 1.40 -20.32
C ALA A 16 13.82 1.63 -19.91
N GLU A 17 13.03 0.54 -19.94
CA GLU A 17 11.72 0.49 -19.30
C GLU A 17 11.89 0.17 -17.81
N PHE A 18 11.02 0.76 -16.98
CA PHE A 18 10.94 0.41 -15.57
C PHE A 18 10.37 -1.00 -15.39
N THR A 19 11.15 -1.86 -14.72
CA THR A 19 10.72 -3.17 -14.25
C THR A 19 10.79 -3.18 -12.72
N ARG A 20 9.71 -3.59 -12.09
CA ARG A 20 9.67 -3.71 -10.63
C ARG A 20 10.21 -5.06 -10.20
N ASP A 21 11.13 -5.07 -9.23
CA ASP A 21 11.53 -6.30 -8.56
C ASP A 21 10.39 -6.82 -7.68
N THR A 22 9.97 -8.05 -7.96
CA THR A 22 8.90 -8.76 -7.24
C THR A 22 9.42 -9.98 -6.48
N ASN A 23 10.75 -10.12 -6.36
CA ASN A 23 11.35 -11.21 -5.60
C ASN A 23 11.32 -10.86 -4.10
N TYR A 24 10.25 -11.25 -3.42
CA TYR A 24 10.07 -11.04 -1.99
C TYR A 24 10.52 -12.26 -1.17
N ILE A 25 10.55 -12.11 0.15
CA ILE A 25 10.57 -13.22 1.10
C ILE A 25 9.12 -13.71 1.15
N ASP A 26 8.88 -14.91 0.66
CA ASP A 26 7.56 -15.47 0.35
C ASP A 26 7.02 -16.40 1.45
N ASP A 27 7.73 -16.52 2.57
CA ASP A 27 7.22 -17.19 3.76
C ASP A 27 5.87 -16.60 4.19
N ARG A 28 5.06 -17.44 4.85
CA ARG A 28 3.69 -17.10 5.22
C ARG A 28 3.48 -17.21 6.73
N ILE A 29 2.52 -16.41 7.23
CA ILE A 29 2.01 -16.56 8.59
C ILE A 29 0.60 -17.16 8.49
N THR A 30 0.45 -18.41 8.92
CA THR A 30 -0.71 -19.26 8.65
C THR A 30 -1.38 -19.76 9.93
N ALA A 31 -2.69 -19.95 9.91
CA ALA A 31 -3.45 -20.45 11.06
C ALA A 31 -3.00 -21.86 11.50
N PHE A 32 -2.55 -22.66 10.54
CA PHE A 32 -2.06 -24.02 10.75
C PHE A 32 -0.72 -24.21 10.06
N THR A 33 0.23 -24.80 10.77
CA THR A 33 1.52 -25.22 10.22
C THR A 33 1.52 -26.73 9.94
N THR A 34 2.38 -27.17 9.03
CA THR A 34 2.62 -28.60 8.77
C THR A 34 3.64 -29.16 9.77
N GLU A 35 3.78 -30.48 9.84
CA GLU A 35 4.84 -31.12 10.66
C GLU A 35 6.26 -30.67 10.25
N SER A 36 6.46 -30.39 8.95
CA SER A 36 7.74 -29.90 8.44
C SER A 36 7.95 -28.40 8.65
N GLY A 37 6.91 -27.67 9.10
CA GLY A 37 6.90 -26.20 9.15
C GLY A 37 7.01 -25.54 7.78
N ARG A 38 6.69 -26.26 6.70
CA ARG A 38 6.78 -25.78 5.31
C ARG A 38 5.56 -26.16 4.49
N ASP A 39 5.22 -25.34 3.50
CA ASP A 39 4.20 -25.70 2.50
C ASP A 39 4.76 -26.53 1.34
N ASN A 40 3.90 -26.83 0.36
CA ASN A 40 4.22 -27.68 -0.78
C ASN A 40 5.27 -27.05 -1.71
N GLU A 41 5.42 -25.73 -1.66
CA GLU A 41 6.42 -24.97 -2.41
C GLU A 41 7.72 -24.80 -1.63
N GLY A 42 7.78 -25.31 -0.40
CA GLY A 42 8.96 -25.29 0.46
C GLY A 42 9.14 -24.00 1.26
N ARG A 43 8.16 -23.08 1.24
CA ARG A 43 8.18 -21.83 2.00
C ARG A 43 7.98 -22.11 3.48
N LEU A 44 8.61 -21.35 4.38
CA LEU A 44 8.40 -21.54 5.81
C LEU A 44 7.02 -21.04 6.22
N LEU A 45 6.36 -21.81 7.07
CA LEU A 45 5.08 -21.50 7.67
C LEU A 45 5.29 -21.09 9.13
N TRP A 46 4.99 -19.83 9.41
CA TRP A 46 5.01 -19.26 10.75
C TRP A 46 3.58 -19.30 11.32
N PRO A 47 3.38 -19.68 12.59
CA PRO A 47 2.02 -19.82 13.12
C PRO A 47 1.42 -18.44 13.42
N VAL A 48 0.13 -18.26 13.14
CA VAL A 48 -0.61 -17.06 13.60
C VAL A 48 -0.69 -17.04 15.12
N GLU A 49 -0.14 -16.00 15.75
CA GLU A 49 -0.17 -15.77 17.19
C GLU A 49 -0.28 -14.26 17.46
N SER A 50 -1.17 -13.87 18.39
CA SER A 50 -1.28 -12.49 18.86
C SER A 50 0.03 -12.02 19.48
N ASP A 51 0.35 -10.73 19.28
CA ASP A 51 1.50 -10.04 19.89
C ASP A 51 2.88 -10.59 19.49
N ARG A 52 2.94 -11.57 18.57
CA ARG A 52 4.19 -12.14 18.07
C ARG A 52 4.80 -11.34 16.92
N TYR A 53 3.96 -10.71 16.11
CA TYR A 53 4.39 -10.06 14.88
C TYR A 53 4.16 -8.55 14.92
N ARG A 54 5.07 -7.84 14.27
CA ARG A 54 5.01 -6.41 14.05
C ARG A 54 5.00 -6.11 12.56
N LEU A 55 3.96 -5.43 12.11
CA LEU A 55 3.87 -4.91 10.75
C LEU A 55 4.64 -3.59 10.68
N ILE A 56 5.68 -3.53 9.85
CA ILE A 56 6.43 -2.31 9.54
C ILE A 56 5.92 -1.74 8.23
N VAL A 57 5.52 -0.46 8.26
CA VAL A 57 4.95 0.28 7.13
C VAL A 57 5.60 1.65 6.97
N ALA A 58 5.25 2.34 5.89
CA ALA A 58 5.46 3.79 5.76
C ALA A 58 4.24 4.40 5.10
N ARG A 59 3.78 5.56 5.59
CA ARG A 59 2.58 6.24 5.04
C ARG A 59 2.76 6.66 3.59
N GLY A 60 4.01 6.91 3.16
CA GLY A 60 4.33 7.22 1.77
C GLY A 60 4.07 6.09 0.78
N CYS A 61 4.23 4.83 1.20
CA CYS A 61 4.20 3.66 0.30
C CYS A 61 2.78 3.13 0.06
N PRO A 62 2.29 3.07 -1.19
CA PRO A 62 0.94 2.54 -1.48
C PRO A 62 0.81 1.04 -1.20
N TRP A 63 1.89 0.26 -1.32
CA TRP A 63 1.87 -1.18 -1.05
C TRP A 63 1.66 -1.44 0.44
N ALA A 64 2.36 -0.70 1.30
CA ALA A 64 2.23 -0.82 2.74
C ALA A 64 0.88 -0.31 3.22
N ASN A 65 0.35 0.75 2.59
CA ASN A 65 -0.96 1.29 2.90
C ASN A 65 -2.10 0.27 2.71
N ARG A 66 -1.93 -0.74 1.84
CA ARG A 66 -2.92 -1.84 1.70
C ARG A 66 -2.97 -2.67 2.97
N ALA A 67 -1.80 -3.08 3.48
CA ALA A 67 -1.71 -3.84 4.72
C ALA A 67 -2.27 -3.06 5.91
N VAL A 68 -2.07 -1.74 5.96
CA VAL A 68 -2.68 -0.88 6.99
C VAL A 68 -4.21 -0.90 6.88
N ILE A 69 -4.76 -0.66 5.68
CA ILE A 69 -6.21 -0.68 5.45
C ILE A 69 -6.80 -2.06 5.80
N SER A 70 -6.22 -3.16 5.30
CA SER A 70 -6.72 -4.51 5.59
C SER A 70 -6.65 -4.83 7.08
N ARG A 71 -5.53 -4.53 7.76
CA ARG A 71 -5.39 -4.69 9.23
C ARG A 71 -6.48 -3.93 9.99
N ARG A 72 -6.76 -2.70 9.56
CA ARG A 72 -7.74 -1.78 10.15
C ARG A 72 -9.19 -2.25 9.95
N LEU A 73 -9.54 -2.66 8.73
CA LEU A 73 -10.89 -3.14 8.41
C LEU A 73 -11.22 -4.43 9.16
N LEU A 74 -10.22 -5.32 9.32
CA LEU A 74 -10.34 -6.62 9.97
C LEU A 74 -10.20 -6.56 11.50
N GLY A 75 -9.82 -5.42 12.08
CA GLY A 75 -9.70 -5.28 13.54
C GLY A 75 -8.45 -5.94 14.13
N LEU A 76 -7.38 -6.07 13.35
CA LEU A 76 -6.16 -6.78 13.73
C LEU A 76 -5.18 -5.91 14.54
N GLU A 77 -5.60 -4.73 15.00
CA GLU A 77 -4.70 -3.78 15.66
C GLU A 77 -4.09 -4.31 16.96
N ASN A 78 -4.85 -5.12 17.71
CA ASN A 78 -4.39 -5.74 18.95
C ASN A 78 -3.55 -6.99 18.71
N ALA A 79 -3.75 -7.71 17.59
CA ALA A 79 -3.05 -8.96 17.32
C ALA A 79 -1.70 -8.74 16.62
N ILE A 80 -1.61 -7.69 15.80
CA ILE A 80 -0.41 -7.33 15.03
C ILE A 80 -0.03 -5.90 15.38
N SER A 81 1.10 -5.70 16.05
CA SER A 81 1.58 -4.37 16.38
C SER A 81 2.06 -3.62 15.12
N LEU A 82 2.07 -2.28 15.13
CA LEU A 82 2.44 -1.46 13.98
C LEU A 82 3.68 -0.60 14.28
N GLY A 83 4.65 -0.58 13.36
CA GLY A 83 5.75 0.38 13.29
C GLY A 83 5.68 1.19 12.00
N ILE A 84 5.90 2.51 12.10
CA ILE A 84 5.75 3.44 10.97
C ILE A 84 7.10 4.12 10.71
N ALA A 85 7.76 3.72 9.63
CA ALA A 85 8.97 4.37 9.17
C ALA A 85 8.68 5.78 8.63
N GLY A 86 9.68 6.65 8.73
CA GLY A 86 9.63 8.00 8.18
C GLY A 86 9.54 8.02 6.65
N PRO A 87 9.06 9.14 6.06
CA PRO A 87 8.83 9.25 4.62
C PRO A 87 10.13 9.40 3.81
N VAL A 88 11.21 9.86 4.43
CA VAL A 88 12.47 10.18 3.76
C VAL A 88 13.57 9.24 4.23
N HIS A 89 14.37 8.74 3.29
CA HIS A 89 15.49 7.87 3.59
C HIS A 89 16.59 7.98 2.53
N ASP A 90 17.76 7.44 2.85
CA ASP A 90 18.87 7.28 1.92
C ASP A 90 18.80 5.91 1.20
N LYS A 91 19.85 5.52 0.46
CA LYS A 91 19.89 4.24 -0.28
C LYS A 91 19.70 2.98 0.59
N ARG A 92 19.85 3.10 1.92
CA ARG A 92 19.62 2.00 2.88
C ARG A 92 18.15 1.79 3.21
N SER A 93 17.26 2.57 2.58
CA SER A 93 15.81 2.46 2.74
C SER A 93 15.32 2.89 4.13
N TRP A 94 14.08 2.52 4.45
CA TRP A 94 13.26 2.96 5.58
C TRP A 94 13.96 3.06 6.95
N SER A 95 13.81 4.23 7.58
CA SER A 95 14.28 4.57 8.94
C SER A 95 13.14 4.88 9.90
N PHE A 96 13.42 4.81 11.21
CA PHE A 96 12.48 5.15 12.28
C PHE A 96 12.78 6.55 12.88
N ASP A 97 13.08 7.51 12.02
CA ASP A 97 13.50 8.88 12.35
C ASP A 97 12.38 9.76 12.92
N LEU A 98 11.12 9.33 12.83
CA LEU A 98 9.97 9.98 13.46
C LEU A 98 9.75 9.53 14.92
N ASP A 99 10.37 8.43 15.34
CA ASP A 99 10.20 7.85 16.67
C ASP A 99 11.24 8.40 17.66
N PRO A 100 10.98 8.35 18.99
CA PRO A 100 11.94 8.73 20.01
C PRO A 100 13.29 8.02 19.82
N ASP A 101 14.38 8.78 19.96
CA ASP A 101 15.77 8.35 19.71
C ASP A 101 16.08 7.90 18.27
N GLY A 102 15.13 8.04 17.34
CA GLY A 102 15.28 7.55 15.96
C GLY A 102 15.24 6.03 15.86
N LEU A 103 14.51 5.35 16.75
CA LEU A 103 14.45 3.88 16.86
C LEU A 103 13.00 3.40 16.87
N ASP A 104 12.71 2.29 16.18
CA ASP A 104 11.41 1.64 16.31
C ASP A 104 11.12 1.33 17.80
N PRO A 105 9.93 1.71 18.33
CA PRO A 105 9.65 1.60 19.77
C PRO A 105 9.73 0.17 20.34
N VAL A 106 9.50 -0.85 19.50
CA VAL A 106 9.46 -2.26 19.92
C VAL A 106 10.74 -2.99 19.54
N LEU A 107 11.16 -2.90 18.28
CA LEU A 107 12.33 -3.59 17.74
C LEU A 107 13.65 -2.91 18.14
N ARG A 108 13.61 -1.64 18.54
CA ARG A 108 14.78 -0.84 18.94
C ARG A 108 15.89 -0.79 17.88
N ILE A 109 15.50 -0.83 16.60
CA ILE A 109 16.39 -0.69 15.44
C ILE A 109 16.21 0.70 14.80
N PRO A 110 17.29 1.33 14.30
CA PRO A 110 17.21 2.62 13.60
C PRO A 110 16.66 2.52 12.17
N ARG A 111 16.76 1.33 11.55
CA ARG A 111 16.33 1.08 10.17
C ARG A 111 15.73 -0.30 10.01
N LEU A 112 14.78 -0.43 9.07
CA LEU A 112 14.20 -1.73 8.73
C LEU A 112 15.24 -2.70 8.15
N GLN A 113 16.32 -2.19 7.55
CA GLN A 113 17.43 -3.00 7.04
C GLN A 113 17.97 -3.97 8.09
N ASP A 114 18.04 -3.56 9.36
CA ASP A 114 18.60 -4.40 10.42
C ASP A 114 17.76 -5.67 10.65
N ALA A 115 16.43 -5.61 10.48
CA ALA A 115 15.56 -6.78 10.59
C ALA A 115 15.71 -7.76 9.41
N PHE A 116 16.03 -7.24 8.22
CA PHE A 116 16.37 -8.08 7.07
C PHE A 116 17.73 -8.77 7.27
N LEU A 117 18.74 -8.03 7.71
CA LEU A 117 20.09 -8.54 7.93
C LEU A 117 20.18 -9.49 9.13
N ALA A 118 19.33 -9.31 10.14
CA ALA A 118 19.19 -10.24 11.27
C ALA A 118 18.77 -11.64 10.82
N ARG A 119 18.05 -11.75 9.70
CA ARG A 119 17.63 -13.03 9.12
C ARG A 119 18.55 -13.50 7.99
N PHE A 120 18.92 -12.60 7.11
CA PHE A 120 19.73 -12.86 5.92
C PHE A 120 20.92 -11.90 5.92
N PRO A 121 22.07 -12.28 6.53
CA PRO A 121 23.22 -11.37 6.73
C PRO A 121 23.75 -10.69 5.47
N ASP A 122 23.59 -11.34 4.30
CA ASP A 122 24.03 -10.83 3.00
C ASP A 122 22.83 -10.53 2.07
N TYR A 123 21.70 -10.05 2.60
CA TYR A 123 20.48 -9.83 1.82
C TYR A 123 20.71 -8.88 0.63
N PRO A 124 20.63 -9.36 -0.63
CA PRO A 124 21.06 -8.58 -1.80
C PRO A 124 19.93 -7.81 -2.47
N ARG A 125 18.67 -8.02 -2.03
CA ARG A 125 17.46 -7.47 -2.66
C ARG A 125 17.00 -6.20 -1.95
N GLY A 126 15.96 -5.56 -2.48
CA GLY A 126 15.39 -4.34 -1.89
C GLY A 126 14.85 -4.53 -0.47
N ILE A 127 15.17 -3.59 0.42
CA ILE A 127 14.59 -3.46 1.75
C ILE A 127 13.25 -2.71 1.61
N THR A 128 12.13 -3.44 1.62
CA THR A 128 10.80 -2.89 1.29
C THR A 128 9.84 -2.92 2.46
N VAL A 129 8.84 -2.02 2.41
CA VAL A 129 7.61 -2.08 3.20
C VAL A 129 6.42 -2.42 2.28
N PRO A 130 5.38 -3.11 2.77
CA PRO A 130 5.23 -3.61 4.14
C PRO A 130 6.17 -4.79 4.43
N ALA A 131 6.54 -4.96 5.69
CA ALA A 131 7.27 -6.13 6.17
C ALA A 131 6.68 -6.59 7.51
N LEU A 132 6.45 -7.89 7.66
CA LEU A 132 6.13 -8.49 8.96
C LEU A 132 7.43 -8.96 9.60
N VAL A 133 7.69 -8.53 10.84
CA VAL A 133 8.86 -8.88 11.64
C VAL A 133 8.39 -9.65 12.86
N GLU A 134 9.02 -10.78 13.17
CA GLU A 134 8.79 -11.46 14.44
C GLU A 134 9.50 -10.69 15.56
N VAL A 135 8.74 -10.27 16.57
CA VAL A 135 9.22 -9.34 17.61
C VAL A 135 10.37 -9.93 18.42
N SER A 136 10.28 -11.21 18.82
CA SER A 136 11.26 -11.84 19.70
C SER A 136 12.62 -12.04 19.06
N SER A 137 12.66 -12.34 17.77
CA SER A 137 13.91 -12.56 17.03
C SER A 137 14.40 -11.29 16.32
N GLY A 138 13.53 -10.30 16.11
CA GLY A 138 13.82 -9.13 15.29
C GLY A 138 13.97 -9.46 13.81
N GLN A 139 13.61 -10.67 13.37
CA GLN A 139 13.81 -11.14 12.00
C GLN A 139 12.59 -10.86 11.12
N VAL A 140 12.83 -10.40 9.90
CA VAL A 140 11.77 -10.25 8.90
C VAL A 140 11.21 -11.63 8.52
N VAL A 141 9.90 -11.80 8.65
CA VAL A 141 9.18 -13.01 8.24
C VAL A 141 8.87 -12.95 6.75
N THR A 142 8.20 -11.88 6.32
CA THR A 142 7.76 -11.72 4.92
C THR A 142 7.64 -10.26 4.55
N ASN A 143 7.89 -9.96 3.27
CA ASN A 143 7.60 -8.68 2.65
C ASN A 143 6.78 -8.85 1.35
N ASP A 144 6.17 -10.02 1.16
CA ASP A 144 5.34 -10.34 0.00
C ASP A 144 3.95 -9.69 0.11
N TYR A 145 3.92 -8.39 -0.15
CA TYR A 145 2.75 -7.54 0.09
C TYR A 145 1.42 -8.02 -0.53
N PRO A 146 1.35 -8.68 -1.72
CA PRO A 146 0.09 -9.21 -2.23
C PRO A 146 -0.42 -10.35 -1.36
N GLN A 147 0.47 -11.19 -0.82
CA GLN A 147 0.11 -12.33 0.01
C GLN A 147 -0.22 -11.90 1.43
N ILE A 148 0.49 -10.90 1.99
CA ILE A 148 0.24 -10.38 3.35
C ILE A 148 -1.24 -10.00 3.56
N THR A 149 -1.86 -9.27 2.63
CA THR A 149 -3.26 -8.84 2.78
C THR A 149 -4.25 -9.98 2.62
N ILE A 150 -3.93 -10.98 1.79
CA ILE A 150 -4.72 -12.21 1.66
C ILE A 150 -4.61 -13.05 2.93
N ASP A 151 -3.42 -13.19 3.50
CA ASP A 151 -3.20 -13.92 4.75
C ASP A 151 -3.93 -13.24 5.90
N PHE A 152 -3.93 -11.91 5.98
CA PHE A 152 -4.77 -11.19 6.94
C PHE A 152 -6.25 -11.57 6.80
N ALA A 153 -6.77 -11.68 5.57
CA ALA A 153 -8.17 -12.02 5.34
C ALA A 153 -8.50 -13.51 5.61
N LEU A 154 -7.55 -14.43 5.45
CA LEU A 154 -7.82 -15.88 5.49
C LEU A 154 -7.23 -16.60 6.70
N GLU A 155 -6.00 -16.27 7.06
CA GLU A 155 -5.23 -16.97 8.10
C GLU A 155 -5.45 -16.35 9.49
N TRP A 156 -5.70 -15.03 9.55
CA TRP A 156 -5.89 -14.31 10.81
C TRP A 156 -7.34 -14.25 11.28
N THR A 157 -8.23 -15.06 10.71
CA THR A 157 -9.69 -15.02 10.95
C THR A 157 -10.09 -15.19 12.40
N ALA A 158 -9.35 -15.99 13.19
CA ALA A 158 -9.57 -16.16 14.62
C ALA A 158 -9.37 -14.87 15.43
N PHE A 159 -8.66 -13.88 14.89
CA PHE A 159 -8.35 -12.59 15.52
C PHE A 159 -9.13 -11.43 14.89
N HIS A 160 -10.00 -11.69 13.92
CA HIS A 160 -10.84 -10.63 13.35
C HIS A 160 -11.82 -10.11 14.39
N ARG A 161 -12.08 -8.80 14.36
CA ARG A 161 -13.16 -8.21 15.16
C ARG A 161 -14.52 -8.75 14.73
N GLU A 162 -15.48 -8.69 15.64
CA GLU A 162 -16.89 -8.88 15.28
C GLU A 162 -17.32 -7.87 14.21
N GLY A 163 -18.01 -8.37 13.18
CA GLY A 163 -18.44 -7.57 12.03
C GLY A 163 -17.33 -7.20 11.04
N ALA A 164 -16.15 -7.83 11.10
CA ALA A 164 -15.14 -7.68 10.06
C ALA A 164 -15.70 -8.12 8.68
N PRO A 165 -15.44 -7.36 7.60
CA PRO A 165 -15.95 -7.70 6.27
C PRO A 165 -15.17 -8.86 5.65
N GLN A 166 -15.82 -9.55 4.70
CA GLN A 166 -15.16 -10.55 3.86
C GLN A 166 -14.43 -9.85 2.70
N LEU A 167 -13.13 -9.58 2.86
CA LEU A 167 -12.34 -8.88 1.83
C LEU A 167 -11.97 -9.78 0.64
N TYR A 168 -11.94 -11.10 0.83
CA TYR A 168 -11.54 -12.08 -0.18
C TYR A 168 -12.37 -13.39 -0.12
N PRO A 169 -13.71 -13.30 -0.20
CA PRO A 169 -14.59 -14.45 -0.03
C PRO A 169 -14.45 -15.43 -1.20
N GLU A 170 -14.52 -16.72 -0.90
CA GLU A 170 -14.26 -17.80 -1.86
C GLU A 170 -15.03 -17.64 -3.19
N HIS A 171 -16.32 -17.33 -3.12
CA HIS A 171 -17.19 -17.21 -4.29
C HIS A 171 -16.88 -16.01 -5.22
N LEU A 172 -16.03 -15.06 -4.79
CA LEU A 172 -15.62 -13.90 -5.60
C LEU A 172 -14.13 -13.91 -5.97
N ARG A 173 -13.32 -14.86 -5.45
CA ARG A 173 -11.86 -14.83 -5.62
C ARG A 173 -11.42 -14.75 -7.07
N ALA A 174 -12.03 -15.54 -7.95
CA ALA A 174 -11.68 -15.53 -9.37
C ALA A 174 -11.87 -14.15 -10.02
N GLU A 175 -12.98 -13.47 -9.74
CA GLU A 175 -13.23 -12.12 -10.26
C GLU A 175 -12.29 -11.10 -9.59
N ILE A 176 -12.07 -11.20 -8.27
CA ILE A 176 -11.11 -10.34 -7.55
C ILE A 176 -9.70 -10.48 -8.15
N ASP A 177 -9.25 -11.70 -8.45
CA ASP A 177 -7.91 -11.97 -8.99
C ASP A 177 -7.75 -11.43 -10.41
N GLU A 178 -8.78 -11.56 -11.25
CA GLU A 178 -8.80 -10.98 -12.59
C GLU A 178 -8.67 -9.45 -12.53
N ILE A 179 -9.51 -8.80 -11.71
CA ILE A 179 -9.48 -7.35 -11.51
C ILE A 179 -8.12 -6.92 -10.95
N ASN A 180 -7.62 -7.62 -9.94
CA ASN A 180 -6.36 -7.29 -9.29
C ASN A 180 -5.16 -7.38 -10.23
N SER A 181 -5.12 -8.41 -11.08
CA SER A 181 -4.06 -8.59 -12.06
C SER A 181 -3.97 -7.38 -12.99
N VAL A 182 -5.11 -6.97 -13.53
CA VAL A 182 -5.23 -5.84 -14.45
C VAL A 182 -4.97 -4.50 -13.77
N VAL A 183 -5.55 -4.27 -12.58
CA VAL A 183 -5.31 -3.06 -11.78
C VAL A 183 -3.84 -2.96 -11.40
N PHE A 184 -3.19 -4.08 -11.08
CA PHE A 184 -1.75 -4.09 -10.79
C PHE A 184 -0.92 -3.70 -12.03
N SER A 185 -1.11 -4.38 -13.16
CA SER A 185 -0.26 -4.21 -14.34
C SER A 185 -0.39 -2.82 -14.96
N ASP A 186 -1.63 -2.32 -15.05
CA ASP A 186 -1.97 -1.16 -15.88
C ASP A 186 -2.11 0.12 -15.04
N VAL A 187 -2.44 0.01 -13.75
CA VAL A 187 -2.71 1.18 -12.88
C VAL A 187 -1.68 1.29 -11.77
N ASN A 188 -1.64 0.34 -10.84
CA ASN A 188 -0.78 0.44 -9.66
C ASN A 188 0.69 0.50 -10.05
N ASN A 189 1.15 -0.39 -10.93
CA ASN A 189 2.49 -0.35 -11.50
C ASN A 189 2.57 0.58 -12.73
N GLY A 190 1.44 0.85 -13.38
CA GLY A 190 1.35 1.74 -14.56
C GLY A 190 1.85 3.16 -14.27
N VAL A 191 1.46 3.75 -13.14
CA VAL A 191 1.93 5.08 -12.74
C VAL A 191 3.46 5.12 -12.52
N TYR A 192 4.04 4.07 -11.96
CA TYR A 192 5.49 3.93 -11.80
C TYR A 192 6.20 3.76 -13.14
N ARG A 193 5.62 2.99 -14.06
CA ARG A 193 6.13 2.84 -15.43
C ARG A 193 6.10 4.16 -16.21
N CYS A 194 5.15 5.05 -15.92
CA CYS A 194 5.19 6.43 -16.44
C CYS A 194 6.32 7.24 -15.79
N GLY A 195 6.34 7.30 -14.45
CA GLY A 195 7.27 8.15 -13.72
C GLY A 195 8.73 7.81 -13.91
N PHE A 196 9.06 6.52 -13.94
CA PHE A 196 10.42 6.01 -14.08
C PHE A 196 10.79 5.58 -15.50
N ALA A 197 10.01 6.00 -16.50
CA ALA A 197 10.33 5.73 -17.90
C ALA A 197 11.68 6.37 -18.27
N GLY A 198 12.66 5.55 -18.69
CA GLY A 198 13.96 6.01 -19.18
C GLY A 198 13.95 6.53 -20.62
N SER A 199 12.80 6.52 -21.30
CA SER A 199 12.63 7.04 -22.66
C SER A 199 11.21 7.56 -22.92
N GLN A 200 11.08 8.48 -23.89
CA GLN A 200 9.78 9.01 -24.33
C GLN A 200 8.84 7.88 -24.81
N LYS A 201 9.37 6.91 -25.57
CA LYS A 201 8.59 5.78 -26.09
C LYS A 201 8.03 4.90 -24.97
N SER A 202 8.83 4.59 -23.95
CA SER A 202 8.36 3.83 -22.79
C SER A 202 7.30 4.60 -22.00
N TYR A 203 7.48 5.92 -21.82
CA TYR A 203 6.51 6.79 -21.16
C TYR A 203 5.17 6.79 -21.89
N GLU A 204 5.16 7.04 -23.20
CA GLU A 204 3.93 7.10 -24.00
C GLU A 204 3.15 5.79 -23.99
N ARG A 205 3.86 4.65 -24.02
CA ARG A 205 3.22 3.33 -23.91
C ARG A 205 2.56 3.16 -22.54
N ALA A 206 3.30 3.43 -21.46
CA ALA A 206 2.77 3.33 -20.10
C ALA A 206 1.58 4.29 -19.88
N TYR A 207 1.69 5.52 -20.37
CA TYR A 207 0.65 6.55 -20.30
C TYR A 207 -0.64 6.12 -21.00
N ARG A 208 -0.54 5.60 -22.24
CA ARG A 208 -1.70 5.12 -23.00
C ARG A 208 -2.36 3.92 -22.31
N THR A 209 -1.58 2.97 -21.81
CA THR A 209 -2.09 1.81 -21.06
C THR A 209 -2.82 2.24 -19.79
N LEU A 210 -2.22 3.13 -18.99
CA LEU A 210 -2.81 3.65 -17.76
C LEU A 210 -4.16 4.29 -18.01
N PHE A 211 -4.24 5.24 -18.95
CA PHE A 211 -5.48 5.97 -19.18
C PHE A 211 -6.55 5.13 -19.88
N ALA A 212 -6.18 4.20 -20.76
CA ALA A 212 -7.11 3.21 -21.28
C ALA A 212 -7.71 2.35 -20.14
N ARG A 213 -6.91 2.01 -19.12
CA ARG A 213 -7.43 1.26 -17.98
C ARG A 213 -8.31 2.10 -17.06
N LEU A 214 -7.97 3.36 -16.82
CA LEU A 214 -8.80 4.28 -16.05
C LEU A 214 -10.16 4.53 -16.73
N ASP A 215 -10.21 4.55 -18.07
CA ASP A 215 -11.46 4.62 -18.83
C ASP A 215 -12.30 3.35 -18.64
N TRP A 216 -11.67 2.17 -18.75
CA TRP A 216 -12.35 0.90 -18.49
C TRP A 216 -12.90 0.79 -17.05
N LEU A 217 -12.12 1.25 -16.06
CA LEU A 217 -12.58 1.31 -14.66
C LEU A 217 -13.74 2.29 -14.48
N THR A 218 -13.70 3.43 -15.18
CA THR A 218 -14.78 4.43 -15.20
C THR A 218 -16.08 3.82 -15.72
N GLU A 219 -16.03 3.10 -16.84
CA GLU A 219 -17.19 2.39 -17.40
C GLU A 219 -17.72 1.35 -16.41
N ARG A 220 -16.83 0.53 -15.83
CA ARG A 220 -17.22 -0.51 -14.86
C ARG A 220 -17.93 0.08 -13.62
N LEU A 221 -17.37 1.15 -13.05
CA LEU A 221 -17.84 1.78 -11.81
C LEU A 221 -19.00 2.76 -12.02
N SER A 222 -19.33 3.10 -13.27
CA SER A 222 -20.49 3.95 -13.61
C SER A 222 -21.83 3.35 -13.16
N THR A 223 -21.89 2.03 -13.04
CA THR A 223 -23.10 1.25 -12.72
C THR A 223 -22.95 0.39 -11.47
N ARG A 224 -21.78 0.41 -10.82
CA ARG A 224 -21.44 -0.49 -9.70
C ARG A 224 -20.83 0.25 -8.55
N ARG A 225 -21.31 -0.06 -7.33
CA ARG A 225 -20.77 0.23 -5.98
C ARG A 225 -19.23 0.16 -5.85
N TYR A 226 -18.75 -1.02 -6.15
CA TYR A 226 -17.39 -1.44 -5.88
C TYR A 226 -16.89 -2.21 -7.10
N LEU A 227 -15.61 -2.58 -7.09
CA LEU A 227 -15.01 -3.28 -8.20
C LEU A 227 -15.60 -4.68 -8.41
N VAL A 228 -15.95 -5.39 -7.34
CA VAL A 228 -16.46 -6.76 -7.39
C VAL A 228 -17.63 -6.93 -6.41
N GLY A 229 -18.77 -7.43 -6.89
CA GLY A 229 -19.95 -7.66 -6.06
C GLY A 229 -20.62 -6.39 -5.51
N ASP A 230 -21.23 -6.52 -4.33
CA ASP A 230 -21.98 -5.47 -3.62
C ASP A 230 -21.24 -4.92 -2.38
N THR A 231 -20.04 -5.41 -2.07
CA THR A 231 -19.25 -5.06 -0.87
C THR A 231 -17.85 -4.56 -1.23
N ILE A 232 -17.16 -3.95 -0.26
CA ILE A 232 -15.73 -3.66 -0.38
C ILE A 232 -14.94 -4.98 -0.37
N THR A 233 -13.96 -5.09 -1.27
CA THR A 233 -13.07 -6.25 -1.39
C THR A 233 -11.60 -5.82 -1.44
N GLU A 234 -10.69 -6.79 -1.44
CA GLU A 234 -9.26 -6.59 -1.68
C GLU A 234 -8.98 -5.78 -2.97
N ALA A 235 -9.83 -5.91 -3.99
CA ALA A 235 -9.69 -5.14 -5.23
C ALA A 235 -9.84 -3.63 -5.00
N ASP A 236 -10.81 -3.23 -4.17
CA ASP A 236 -11.08 -1.83 -3.89
C ASP A 236 -9.93 -1.19 -3.12
N ILE A 237 -9.36 -1.91 -2.15
CA ILE A 237 -8.17 -1.52 -1.38
C ILE A 237 -6.99 -1.30 -2.32
N ARG A 238 -6.74 -2.25 -3.23
CA ARG A 238 -5.61 -2.20 -4.18
C ARG A 238 -5.72 -1.03 -5.15
N LEU A 239 -6.91 -0.71 -5.64
CA LEU A 239 -7.12 0.46 -6.50
C LEU A 239 -7.02 1.77 -5.71
N PHE A 240 -7.67 1.85 -4.54
CA PHE A 240 -7.73 3.06 -3.72
C PHE A 240 -6.35 3.62 -3.39
N THR A 241 -5.41 2.74 -2.99
CA THR A 241 -4.05 3.17 -2.62
C THR A 241 -3.30 3.91 -3.74
N THR A 242 -3.68 3.67 -5.01
CA THR A 242 -3.18 4.45 -6.15
C THR A 242 -4.00 5.71 -6.40
N LEU A 243 -5.33 5.63 -6.37
CA LEU A 243 -6.18 6.81 -6.62
C LEU A 243 -5.91 7.93 -5.61
N VAL A 244 -5.77 7.60 -4.33
CA VAL A 244 -5.53 8.59 -3.27
C VAL A 244 -4.21 9.36 -3.42
N ARG A 245 -3.24 8.80 -4.15
CA ARG A 245 -1.95 9.43 -4.44
C ARG A 245 -1.91 10.11 -5.81
N PHE A 246 -2.97 9.98 -6.61
CA PHE A 246 -2.97 10.37 -8.02
C PHE A 246 -2.73 11.87 -8.18
N ASP A 247 -3.57 12.72 -7.61
CA ASP A 247 -3.42 14.18 -7.75
C ASP A 247 -2.29 14.76 -6.89
N ALA A 248 -2.04 14.16 -5.72
CA ALA A 248 -0.99 14.60 -4.81
C ALA A 248 0.43 14.32 -5.33
N VAL A 249 0.59 13.29 -6.16
CA VAL A 249 1.90 12.83 -6.63
C VAL A 249 1.87 12.47 -8.11
N TYR A 250 1.13 11.44 -8.51
CA TYR A 250 1.34 10.78 -9.81
C TYR A 250 1.09 11.72 -11.00
N HIS A 251 0.05 12.55 -10.91
CA HIS A 251 -0.32 13.51 -11.94
C HIS A 251 0.85 14.44 -12.29
N GLY A 252 1.51 15.03 -11.28
CA GLY A 252 2.65 15.92 -11.48
C GLY A 252 3.98 15.17 -11.55
N HIS A 253 4.36 14.51 -10.47
CA HIS A 253 5.68 13.88 -10.29
C HIS A 253 5.96 12.79 -11.32
N PHE A 254 4.97 11.93 -11.59
CA PHE A 254 5.07 10.84 -12.57
C PHE A 254 4.50 11.21 -13.94
N LYS A 255 4.05 12.47 -14.11
CA LYS A 255 3.52 13.00 -15.36
C LYS A 255 2.31 12.20 -15.88
N THR A 256 1.51 11.59 -15.01
CA THR A 256 0.28 10.89 -15.42
C THR A 256 -0.85 11.91 -15.60
N ASN A 257 -0.72 12.78 -16.61
CA ASN A 257 -1.36 14.09 -16.64
C ASN A 257 -2.39 14.31 -17.77
N ARG A 258 -3.16 13.29 -18.18
CA ARG A 258 -4.29 13.51 -19.11
C ARG A 258 -5.32 14.47 -18.51
N GLN A 259 -5.65 14.22 -17.25
CA GLN A 259 -6.56 14.98 -16.39
C GLN A 259 -6.31 14.54 -14.94
N LYS A 260 -6.69 15.38 -13.98
CA LYS A 260 -6.65 15.05 -12.55
C LYS A 260 -7.70 13.98 -12.20
N LEU A 261 -7.53 13.30 -11.08
CA LEU A 261 -8.56 12.41 -10.53
C LEU A 261 -9.85 13.19 -10.28
N THR A 262 -9.78 14.41 -9.73
CA THR A 262 -10.96 15.28 -9.51
C THR A 262 -11.74 15.59 -10.79
N GLU A 263 -11.13 15.44 -11.96
CA GLU A 263 -11.72 15.66 -13.28
C GLU A 263 -12.27 14.36 -13.92
N MET A 264 -12.24 13.25 -13.18
CA MET A 264 -12.79 11.94 -13.58
C MET A 264 -14.01 11.61 -12.71
N PRO A 265 -15.24 12.08 -13.04
CA PRO A 265 -16.35 12.14 -12.07
C PRO A 265 -16.68 10.83 -11.37
N VAL A 266 -16.71 9.71 -12.12
CA VAL A 266 -17.01 8.38 -11.57
C VAL A 266 -15.89 7.90 -10.64
N LEU A 267 -14.64 7.98 -11.08
CA LEU A 267 -13.49 7.56 -10.28
C LEU A 267 -13.28 8.46 -9.06
N TRP A 268 -13.55 9.76 -9.19
CA TRP A 268 -13.48 10.70 -8.08
C TRP A 268 -14.55 10.43 -7.04
N ALA A 269 -15.79 10.19 -7.47
CA ALA A 269 -16.86 9.78 -6.56
C ALA A 269 -16.54 8.45 -5.87
N TYR A 270 -16.07 7.45 -6.61
CA TYR A 270 -15.63 6.16 -6.06
C TYR A 270 -14.49 6.32 -5.04
N ALA A 271 -13.47 7.13 -5.36
CA ALA A 271 -12.34 7.35 -4.47
C ALA A 271 -12.78 8.04 -3.17
N ARG A 272 -13.66 9.05 -3.24
CA ARG A 272 -14.22 9.73 -2.06
C ARG A 272 -15.09 8.82 -1.20
N ASP A 273 -15.91 7.96 -1.80
CA ASP A 273 -16.71 6.96 -1.08
C ASP A 273 -15.82 6.03 -0.26
N LEU A 274 -14.72 5.55 -0.85
CA LEU A 274 -13.72 4.78 -0.10
C LEU A 274 -13.01 5.65 0.93
N PHE A 275 -12.53 6.84 0.60
CA PHE A 275 -11.83 7.73 1.54
C PHE A 275 -12.67 8.02 2.80
N GLN A 276 -13.97 8.26 2.64
CA GLN A 276 -14.89 8.54 3.74
C GLN A 276 -15.34 7.27 4.49
N THR A 277 -15.04 6.09 3.97
CA THR A 277 -15.31 4.82 4.66
C THR A 277 -14.28 4.60 5.77
N PRO A 278 -14.72 4.35 7.03
CA PRO A 278 -13.79 4.08 8.13
C PRO A 278 -12.84 2.92 7.81
N GLY A 279 -11.55 3.15 8.04
CA GLY A 279 -10.45 2.25 7.71
C GLY A 279 -9.68 2.59 6.42
N PHE A 280 -10.13 3.59 5.66
CA PHE A 280 -9.46 4.06 4.44
C PHE A 280 -8.84 5.45 4.63
N GLY A 281 -9.64 6.52 4.67
CA GLY A 281 -9.13 7.89 4.79
C GLY A 281 -8.37 8.14 6.08
N ASP A 282 -8.79 7.51 7.19
CA ASP A 282 -8.08 7.56 8.47
C ASP A 282 -6.71 6.87 8.48
N THR A 283 -6.27 6.31 7.35
CA THR A 283 -4.91 5.78 7.16
C THR A 283 -4.01 6.67 6.29
N ILE A 284 -4.53 7.78 5.76
CA ILE A 284 -3.87 8.58 4.73
C ILE A 284 -3.21 9.83 5.32
N ASP A 285 -1.90 9.89 5.19
CA ASP A 285 -1.09 11.07 5.52
C ASP A 285 -0.54 11.67 4.22
N PHE A 286 -1.21 12.73 3.73
CA PHE A 286 -0.82 13.38 2.48
C PHE A 286 0.54 14.07 2.57
N GLU A 287 0.93 14.55 3.75
CA GLU A 287 2.23 15.20 3.94
C GLU A 287 3.35 14.18 3.76
N GLN A 288 3.29 13.05 4.45
CA GLN A 288 4.28 11.99 4.31
C GLN A 288 4.27 11.36 2.91
N ILE A 289 3.10 11.22 2.29
CA ILE A 289 3.00 10.82 0.87
C ILE A 289 3.82 11.77 0.01
N LYS A 290 3.58 13.08 0.08
CA LYS A 290 4.26 14.04 -0.78
C LYS A 290 5.76 14.11 -0.47
N GLN A 291 6.14 14.18 0.81
CA GLN A 291 7.54 14.19 1.22
C GLN A 291 8.30 13.00 0.65
N HIS A 292 7.75 11.77 0.78
CA HIS A 292 8.40 10.57 0.26
C HIS A 292 8.70 10.69 -1.24
N TYR A 293 7.69 10.98 -2.06
CA TYR A 293 7.88 10.98 -3.50
C TYR A 293 8.75 12.12 -4.00
N TYR A 294 8.56 13.33 -3.49
CA TYR A 294 9.24 14.52 -4.00
C TYR A 294 10.67 14.68 -3.46
N ILE A 295 10.98 14.12 -2.29
CA ILE A 295 12.32 14.23 -1.66
C ILE A 295 13.21 13.04 -2.04
N VAL A 296 12.69 11.81 -2.03
CA VAL A 296 13.51 10.59 -2.22
C VAL A 296 13.86 10.34 -3.69
N HIS A 297 12.96 10.65 -4.62
CA HIS A 297 13.18 10.44 -6.06
C HIS A 297 13.95 11.61 -6.70
N THR A 298 15.20 11.83 -6.27
CA THR A 298 16.06 12.89 -6.78
C THR A 298 16.33 12.80 -8.29
N ASP A 299 16.19 11.61 -8.89
CA ASP A 299 16.26 11.38 -10.34
C ASP A 299 15.17 12.13 -11.12
N LEU A 300 14.00 12.31 -10.50
CA LEU A 300 12.86 12.99 -11.09
C LEU A 300 12.73 14.43 -10.61
N ASN A 301 13.06 14.68 -9.34
CA ASN A 301 12.97 15.99 -8.70
C ASN A 301 14.27 16.32 -7.95
N PRO A 302 15.34 16.77 -8.65
CA PRO A 302 16.63 17.05 -8.03
C PRO A 302 16.58 18.24 -7.05
N THR A 303 15.57 19.11 -7.16
CA THR A 303 15.39 20.22 -6.23
C THR A 303 14.83 19.78 -4.87
N GLN A 304 14.25 18.58 -4.80
CA GLN A 304 13.55 18.04 -3.63
C GLN A 304 12.41 18.92 -3.11
N ILE A 305 11.98 19.93 -3.88
CA ILE A 305 10.85 20.79 -3.53
C ILE A 305 9.58 19.97 -3.54
N VAL A 306 8.83 20.04 -2.44
CA VAL A 306 7.52 19.41 -2.28
C VAL A 306 6.44 20.43 -2.65
N PRO A 307 5.53 20.14 -3.61
CA PRO A 307 4.44 21.04 -3.94
C PRO A 307 3.53 21.29 -2.72
N VAL A 308 3.02 22.52 -2.58
CA VAL A 308 2.07 22.84 -1.48
C VAL A 308 0.71 22.20 -1.72
N GLY A 309 0.22 22.20 -2.96
CA GLY A 309 -1.05 21.57 -3.32
C GLY A 309 -1.00 20.05 -3.49
N PRO A 310 -2.09 19.44 -3.98
CA PRO A 310 -3.43 20.04 -4.11
C PRO A 310 -4.07 20.28 -2.74
N ASP A 311 -5.12 21.09 -2.70
CA ASP A 311 -6.03 21.14 -1.55
C ASP A 311 -6.71 19.77 -1.38
N ALA A 312 -6.65 19.21 -0.18
CA ALA A 312 -7.18 17.89 0.13
C ALA A 312 -8.62 17.94 0.67
N THR A 313 -9.17 19.11 0.99
CA THR A 313 -10.52 19.25 1.58
C THR A 313 -11.62 18.67 0.68
N GLY A 314 -11.42 18.67 -0.64
CA GLY A 314 -12.33 18.04 -1.61
C GLY A 314 -12.60 16.55 -1.37
N TRP A 315 -11.70 15.83 -0.67
CA TRP A 315 -11.92 14.44 -0.29
C TRP A 315 -13.10 14.23 0.67
N LEU A 316 -13.50 15.28 1.40
CA LEU A 316 -14.60 15.27 2.37
C LEU A 316 -15.96 15.64 1.76
N GLU A 317 -16.00 16.06 0.49
CA GLU A 317 -17.26 16.36 -0.18
C GLU A 317 -18.10 15.10 -0.42
N PRO A 318 -19.44 15.15 -0.34
CA PRO A 318 -20.31 13.99 -0.57
C PRO A 318 -20.00 13.25 -1.87
N SER A 319 -19.81 11.92 -1.78
CA SER A 319 -19.48 11.09 -2.93
C SER A 319 -20.69 10.84 -3.86
N GLY A 320 -21.90 10.78 -3.29
CA GLY A 320 -23.14 10.47 -4.01
C GLY A 320 -23.24 9.01 -4.47
N ARG A 321 -22.36 8.13 -3.98
CA ARG A 321 -22.21 6.73 -4.42
C ARG A 321 -23.24 5.81 -3.80
N GLU A 322 -23.83 6.20 -2.68
CA GLU A 322 -24.87 5.47 -1.96
C GLU A 322 -26.12 5.18 -2.80
N VAL A 323 -26.41 6.01 -3.83
CA VAL A 323 -27.53 5.81 -4.76
C VAL A 323 -27.39 4.54 -5.60
N LEU A 324 -26.18 4.00 -5.72
CA LEU A 324 -25.90 2.73 -6.41
C LEU A 324 -26.10 1.51 -5.51
N GLY A 325 -26.60 1.70 -4.29
CA GLY A 325 -26.82 0.64 -3.31
C GLY A 325 -25.50 0.13 -2.69
N GLY A 326 -25.36 -1.19 -2.61
CA GLY A 326 -24.20 -1.85 -1.99
C GLY A 326 -24.21 -1.80 -0.46
N ARG A 327 -23.43 -2.70 0.14
CA ARG A 327 -23.23 -2.82 1.57
C ARG A 327 -21.73 -2.82 1.82
N PRO A 328 -21.10 -1.69 2.19
CA PRO A 328 -19.64 -1.58 2.24
C PRO A 328 -18.97 -2.72 3.01
N PHE A 329 -19.58 -3.11 4.15
CA PHE A 329 -19.09 -4.16 5.03
C PHE A 329 -19.88 -5.48 4.94
N GLY A 330 -20.75 -5.65 3.92
CA GLY A 330 -21.68 -6.77 3.84
C GLY A 330 -22.65 -6.81 5.02
N ASP A 331 -22.70 -7.94 5.71
CA ASP A 331 -23.44 -8.10 6.98
C ASP A 331 -22.61 -7.72 8.22
N GLY A 332 -21.40 -7.18 8.00
CA GLY A 332 -20.52 -6.67 9.04
C GLY A 332 -20.78 -5.19 9.38
N THR A 333 -19.83 -4.59 10.07
CA THR A 333 -19.90 -3.22 10.60
C THR A 333 -18.63 -2.43 10.28
N PRO A 334 -18.67 -1.09 10.22
CA PRO A 334 -17.46 -0.28 10.12
C PRO A 334 -16.54 -0.46 11.34
N PRO A 335 -15.21 -0.41 11.19
CA PRO A 335 -14.30 -0.45 12.34
C PRO A 335 -14.46 0.81 13.22
N PRO A 336 -14.14 0.73 14.53
CA PRO A 336 -14.06 1.92 15.40
C PRO A 336 -12.94 2.86 14.94
N PRO A 337 -12.84 4.11 15.45
CA PRO A 337 -11.72 5.02 15.14
C PRO A 337 -10.34 4.44 15.46
N PRO A 338 -9.25 4.94 14.84
CA PRO A 338 -7.93 4.35 15.01
C PRO A 338 -7.42 4.48 16.45
N PRO A 339 -6.57 3.55 16.91
CA PRO A 339 -5.75 3.75 18.10
C PRO A 339 -5.02 5.09 18.04
N ALA A 340 -4.84 5.76 19.19
CA ALA A 340 -4.31 7.13 19.22
C ALA A 340 -2.95 7.27 18.52
N ALA A 341 -2.06 6.29 18.65
CA ALA A 341 -0.75 6.26 18.02
C ALA A 341 -0.79 6.03 16.49
N GLU A 342 -1.93 5.63 15.93
CA GLU A 342 -2.10 5.33 14.51
C GLU A 342 -2.92 6.39 13.76
N ARG A 343 -3.41 7.43 14.45
CA ARG A 343 -4.18 8.52 13.86
C ARG A 343 -3.29 9.37 12.95
N VAL A 344 -3.87 9.79 11.82
CA VAL A 344 -3.29 10.76 10.91
C VAL A 344 -3.79 12.17 11.26
N PRO A 345 -3.07 13.25 10.88
CA PRO A 345 -3.59 14.60 11.01
C PRO A 345 -4.91 14.78 10.27
N ASP A 346 -5.84 15.54 10.86
CA ASP A 346 -7.11 15.87 10.22
C ASP A 346 -6.88 16.70 8.95
N LEU A 347 -7.74 16.50 7.95
CA LEU A 347 -7.81 17.41 6.81
C LEU A 347 -8.49 18.70 7.28
N VAL A 348 -7.74 19.80 7.24
CA VAL A 348 -8.20 21.13 7.66
C VAL A 348 -8.52 22.00 6.46
#